data_AF-A0A964LUC6-F1
#
_entry.id   AF-A0A964LUC6-F1
#
_cell.length_a   1.000
_cell.length_b   1.000
_cell.length_c   1.000
_cell.angle_alpha   90.00
_cell.angle_beta   90.00
_cell.angle_gamma   90.00
#
_symmetry.space_group_name_H-M   'P 1'
#
loop_
_entity.id
_entity.type
_entity.pdbx_description
1 polymer ?
#
loop_
_entity_poly.entity_id
_entity_poly.type
_entity_poly.pdbx_seq_one_letter_code
_entity_poly.pdbx_strand_id
1 'polypeptide(L)'
;MTSGGTINFANGAATLGYQAGQIPLNGVQSINGNRSAGIARPTNFANGVTATIVAPVPASFNATTSVLNLPVVDIPTVGLANLSFDMNVATVRFALRNDFFLYAGGIIAGDNAARLLPGNILSIPALTIGNERYAFKLSVVGDNPVTFGKLTDIVVTNPTPAPTPTPLPTALQQSIARGEQQYGQQCAECHGATGEGGFSQGLFGPLLGVGPFDTFAALRPKIDQSMPPQSPASCRDSATSTCATDVANYILNVFKH
;
A
#
# COMPACT_ATOMS: atom_id res chain seq x y z
N MET A 1 11.65 10.17 -2.90
CA MET A 1 10.22 9.90 -3.14
C MET A 1 9.54 9.67 -1.80
N THR A 2 8.36 10.24 -1.62
CA THR A 2 7.59 10.25 -0.38
C THR A 2 6.90 8.91 -0.14
N SER A 3 7.65 7.89 0.30
CA SER A 3 7.04 6.64 0.73
C SER A 3 6.29 6.89 2.04
N GLY A 4 4.97 6.91 1.93
CA GLY A 4 4.04 7.02 3.04
C GLY A 4 3.81 5.72 3.80
N GLY A 5 3.09 5.80 4.93
CA GLY A 5 2.69 4.64 5.73
C GLY A 5 1.18 4.58 5.99
N THR A 6 0.76 3.62 6.81
CA THR A 6 -0.64 3.42 7.24
C THR A 6 -0.84 3.79 8.70
N ILE A 7 -2.00 4.38 9.01
CA ILE A 7 -2.40 4.78 10.36
C ILE A 7 -3.60 3.95 10.79
N ASN A 8 -3.55 3.39 12.00
CA ASN A 8 -4.65 2.66 12.62
C ASN A 8 -5.30 3.51 13.71
N PHE A 9 -6.58 3.78 13.58
CA PHE A 9 -7.35 4.41 14.65
C PHE A 9 -7.67 3.37 15.74
N ALA A 10 -7.45 3.73 17.00
CA ALA A 10 -7.52 2.82 18.15
C ALA A 10 -8.86 2.07 18.32
N ASN A 11 -9.92 2.49 17.61
CA ASN A 11 -11.29 1.96 17.73
C ASN A 11 -11.84 1.30 16.45
N GLY A 12 -10.99 0.87 15.51
CA GLY A 12 -11.40 -0.01 14.42
C GLY A 12 -11.70 0.67 13.08
N ALA A 13 -10.95 0.22 12.07
CA ALA A 13 -11.24 0.17 10.64
C ALA A 13 -11.41 1.47 9.82
N ALA A 14 -10.54 2.47 10.04
CA ALA A 14 -10.15 3.34 8.94
C ALA A 14 -8.61 3.32 8.79
N THR A 15 -8.13 3.07 7.58
CA THR A 15 -6.70 3.16 7.26
C THR A 15 -6.47 4.48 6.52
N LEU A 16 -5.69 5.38 7.10
CA LEU A 16 -5.30 6.62 6.44
C LEU A 16 -3.88 6.51 5.91
N GLY A 17 -3.69 6.87 4.63
CA GLY A 17 -2.36 7.05 4.04
C GLY A 17 -1.79 8.43 4.38
N TYR A 18 -0.50 8.50 4.71
CA TYR A 18 0.21 9.76 5.00
C TYR A 18 1.59 9.77 4.33
N GLN A 19 2.14 10.94 4.04
CA GLN A 19 3.48 11.16 3.50
C GLN A 19 4.53 11.20 4.63
N ALA A 20 5.76 10.72 4.38
CA ALA A 20 6.84 10.70 5.38
C ALA A 20 7.09 12.03 6.11
N GLY A 21 6.97 13.17 5.40
CA GLY A 21 7.13 14.51 5.97
C GLY A 21 6.04 14.90 6.98
N GLN A 22 4.93 14.16 7.05
CA GLN A 22 3.83 14.41 7.98
C GLN A 22 4.06 13.77 9.37
N ILE A 23 5.01 12.83 9.52
CA ILE A 23 5.30 12.20 10.82
C ILE A 23 5.77 13.22 11.87
N PRO A 24 6.84 14.03 11.65
CA PRO A 24 7.26 15.07 12.60
C PRO A 24 6.17 16.08 12.97
N LEU A 25 5.11 16.13 12.16
CA LEU A 25 4.00 17.06 12.28
C LEU A 25 2.74 16.44 12.91
N ASN A 26 2.77 15.13 13.21
CA ASN A 26 1.68 14.36 13.81
C ASN A 26 2.02 14.02 15.27
N GLY A 27 1.54 14.82 16.22
CA GLY A 27 1.69 14.53 17.65
C GLY A 27 1.05 15.61 18.52
N VAL A 28 0.74 15.24 19.76
CA VAL A 28 0.41 16.22 20.83
C VAL A 28 1.73 16.79 21.32
N GLN A 29 2.01 18.07 21.08
CA GLN A 29 3.17 18.82 21.62
C GLN A 29 4.55 18.17 21.37
N SER A 30 5.28 18.68 20.38
CA SER A 30 6.71 18.33 20.24
C SER A 30 7.57 19.25 21.10
N ILE A 31 8.73 18.77 21.56
CA ILE A 31 9.80 19.62 22.12
C ILE A 31 10.93 19.69 21.09
N ASN A 32 11.41 20.91 20.76
CA ASN A 32 12.52 21.09 19.84
C ASN A 32 13.89 21.05 20.55
N GLY A 33 15.00 21.12 19.79
CA GLY A 33 16.36 21.11 20.36
C GLY A 33 16.70 22.27 21.31
N ASN A 34 15.90 23.33 21.32
CA ASN A 34 16.00 24.44 22.27
C ASN A 34 15.09 24.24 23.50
N ARG A 35 14.58 23.03 23.74
CA ARG A 35 13.64 22.67 24.80
C ARG A 35 12.33 23.47 24.76
N SER A 36 12.03 24.08 23.62
CA SER A 36 10.80 24.87 23.43
C SER A 36 9.70 23.97 22.89
N ALA A 37 8.48 24.13 23.40
CA ALA A 37 7.32 23.44 22.86
C ALA A 37 7.03 23.94 21.42
N GLY A 38 7.04 23.00 20.47
CA GLY A 38 6.63 23.21 19.09
C GLY A 38 5.17 22.82 18.89
N ILE A 39 4.43 23.65 18.16
CA ILE A 39 3.07 23.33 17.71
C ILE A 39 3.20 22.44 16.47
N ALA A 40 2.81 21.17 16.60
CA ALA A 40 2.73 20.25 15.47
C ALA A 40 1.66 20.76 14.46
N ARG A 41 2.03 20.95 13.18
CA ARG A 41 1.11 21.37 12.11
C ARG A 41 1.40 20.57 10.83
N PRO A 42 0.40 19.93 10.18
CA PRO A 42 -1.02 20.02 10.45
C PRO A 42 -1.51 18.96 11.43
N THR A 43 -2.47 19.34 12.28
CA THR A 43 -3.34 18.46 13.05
C THR A 43 -4.27 17.72 12.06
N ASN A 44 -3.77 16.71 11.37
CA ASN A 44 -4.56 15.97 10.38
C ASN A 44 -5.73 15.20 11.01
N PHE A 45 -5.80 15.14 12.34
CA PHE A 45 -6.89 14.56 13.10
C PHE A 45 -7.72 15.68 13.74
N ALA A 46 -8.73 16.15 13.01
CA ALA A 46 -9.78 16.94 13.62
C ALA A 46 -10.45 16.12 14.75
N ASN A 47 -10.93 16.81 15.79
CA ASN A 47 -11.82 16.26 16.82
C ASN A 47 -11.21 15.26 17.82
N GLY A 48 -9.90 15.35 18.12
CA GLY A 48 -9.31 14.61 19.25
C GLY A 48 -9.15 13.11 19.03
N VAL A 49 -9.23 12.64 17.78
CA VAL A 49 -8.99 11.24 17.42
C VAL A 49 -7.50 10.94 17.56
N THR A 50 -7.14 10.05 18.48
CA THR A 50 -5.78 9.50 18.60
C THR A 50 -5.65 8.28 17.71
N ALA A 51 -4.52 8.18 17.01
CA ALA A 51 -4.27 7.09 16.08
C ALA A 51 -2.86 6.56 16.31
N THR A 52 -2.70 5.25 16.27
CA THR A 52 -1.40 4.61 16.38
C THR A 52 -0.74 4.59 15.01
N ILE A 53 0.36 5.32 14.87
CA ILE A 53 1.13 5.34 13.63
C ILE A 53 2.18 4.23 13.70
N VAL A 54 2.07 3.26 12.78
CA VAL A 54 3.17 2.35 12.47
C VAL A 54 3.89 2.95 11.27
N ALA A 55 5.03 3.56 11.52
CA ALA A 55 5.85 4.19 10.48
C ALA A 55 7.04 3.28 10.15
N PRO A 56 6.96 2.43 9.10
CA PRO A 56 8.13 1.77 8.54
C PRO A 56 8.94 2.75 7.66
N VAL A 57 8.94 4.05 7.99
CA VAL A 57 9.56 5.07 7.14
C VAL A 57 11.07 4.94 7.26
N PRO A 58 11.76 4.60 6.16
CA PRO A 58 13.20 4.44 6.19
C PRO A 58 13.87 5.79 6.44
N ALA A 59 15.06 5.74 7.01
CA ALA A 59 15.98 6.86 7.00
C ALA A 59 16.25 7.29 5.55
N SER A 60 16.54 8.57 5.37
CA SER A 60 16.82 9.13 4.03
C SER A 60 18.05 10.01 4.07
N PHE A 61 18.85 9.97 3.00
CA PHE A 61 20.01 10.83 2.83
C PHE A 61 19.82 11.73 1.62
N ASN A 62 19.93 13.05 1.82
CA ASN A 62 19.97 14.03 0.75
C ASN A 62 21.44 14.35 0.42
N ALA A 63 21.91 13.83 -0.71
CA ALA A 63 23.29 14.02 -1.16
C ALA A 63 23.61 15.48 -1.53
N THR A 64 22.62 16.26 -2.01
CA THR A 64 22.81 17.67 -2.36
C THR A 64 23.06 18.52 -1.12
N THR A 65 22.34 18.27 -0.04
CA THR A 65 22.48 19.03 1.21
C THR A 65 23.38 18.33 2.24
N SER A 66 23.83 17.11 1.97
CA SER A 66 24.55 16.24 2.92
C SER A 66 23.81 16.05 4.25
N VAL A 67 22.48 15.91 4.20
CA VAL A 67 21.64 15.74 5.40
C VAL A 67 21.10 14.31 5.46
N LEU A 68 21.36 13.64 6.58
CA LEU A 68 20.73 12.37 6.96
C LEU A 68 19.52 12.68 7.85
N ASN A 69 18.34 12.25 7.44
CA ASN A 69 17.10 12.40 8.19
C ASN A 69 16.62 11.05 8.72
N LEU A 70 16.42 10.97 10.03
CA LEU A 70 15.88 9.83 10.76
C LEU A 70 14.48 10.20 11.28
N PRO A 71 13.42 9.86 10.54
CA PRO A 71 12.08 10.34 10.84
C PRO A 71 11.51 9.76 12.13
N VAL A 72 11.90 8.53 12.48
CA VAL A 72 11.56 7.90 13.76
C VAL A 72 12.80 7.21 14.31
N VAL A 73 13.22 7.67 15.49
CA VAL A 73 14.31 7.10 16.28
C VAL A 73 13.75 6.70 17.64
N ASP A 74 13.87 5.41 17.98
CA ASP A 74 13.58 4.90 19.32
C ASP A 74 14.77 5.17 20.24
N ILE A 75 14.58 6.06 21.22
CA ILE A 75 15.59 6.41 22.21
C ILE A 75 15.13 5.85 23.57
N PRO A 76 15.83 4.84 24.11
CA PRO A 76 15.47 4.25 25.40
C PRO A 76 15.32 5.33 26.47
N THR A 77 14.27 5.22 27.30
CA THR A 77 13.92 6.15 28.40
C THR A 77 13.49 7.57 28.01
N VAL A 78 13.74 7.99 26.77
CA VAL A 78 13.32 9.31 26.25
C VAL A 78 12.04 9.20 25.42
N GLY A 79 11.90 8.13 24.64
CA GLY A 79 10.78 7.93 23.72
C GLY A 79 11.20 8.07 22.26
N LEU A 80 10.25 8.38 21.38
CA LEU A 80 10.50 8.48 19.95
C LEU A 80 10.91 9.90 19.57
N ALA A 81 11.85 10.03 18.63
CA ALA A 81 12.33 11.32 18.14
C ALA A 81 12.44 11.36 16.61
N ASN A 82 12.36 12.56 16.04
CA ASN A 82 12.80 12.88 14.69
C ASN A 82 14.15 13.59 14.77
N LEU A 83 15.18 13.01 14.17
CA LEU A 83 16.54 13.54 14.22
C LEU A 83 17.06 13.83 12.82
N SER A 84 17.75 14.95 12.64
CA SER A 84 18.48 15.27 11.41
C SER A 84 19.96 15.45 11.73
N PHE A 85 20.83 15.01 10.81
CA PHE A 85 22.28 15.09 10.96
C PHE A 85 22.93 15.70 9.72
N ASP A 86 23.88 16.60 9.94
CA ASP A 86 24.79 17.04 8.89
C ASP A 86 25.91 16.00 8.74
N MET A 87 26.15 15.55 7.49
CA MET A 87 27.20 14.57 7.18
C MET A 87 28.45 15.27 6.63
N ASN A 88 29.59 15.02 7.27
CA ASN A 88 30.89 15.34 6.69
C ASN A 88 31.34 14.19 5.79
N VAL A 89 31.28 14.38 4.48
CA VAL A 89 31.61 13.36 3.47
C VAL A 89 33.07 12.91 3.50
N ALA A 90 34.00 13.77 3.93
CA ALA A 90 35.43 13.44 3.97
C ALA A 90 35.79 12.52 5.15
N THR A 91 35.04 12.61 6.25
CA THR A 91 35.34 11.89 7.50
C THR A 91 34.27 10.87 7.89
N VAL A 92 33.16 10.79 7.14
CA VAL A 92 31.99 9.95 7.42
C VAL A 92 31.52 10.15 8.87
N ARG A 93 31.40 11.43 9.26
CA ARG A 93 30.91 11.85 10.59
C ARG A 93 29.57 12.53 10.45
N PHE A 94 28.69 12.26 11.39
CA PHE A 94 27.33 12.79 11.44
C PHE A 94 27.18 13.67 12.67
N ALA A 95 26.88 14.95 12.49
CA ALA A 95 26.65 15.89 13.58
C ALA A 95 25.15 16.13 13.74
N LEU A 96 24.63 15.94 14.96
CA LEU A 96 23.21 16.16 15.25
C LEU A 96 22.85 17.64 15.06
N ARG A 97 21.76 17.89 14.34
CA ARG A 97 21.18 19.24 14.20
C ARG A 97 20.22 19.55 15.34
N ASN A 98 20.08 20.83 15.65
CA ASN A 98 19.21 21.31 16.73
C ASN A 98 17.71 21.37 16.36
N ASP A 99 17.34 20.98 15.14
CA ASP A 99 15.97 20.96 14.62
C ASP A 99 15.25 19.63 14.87
N PHE A 100 15.66 18.88 15.90
CA PHE A 100 15.00 17.63 16.27
C PHE A 100 13.66 17.86 16.99
N PHE A 101 12.80 16.85 16.95
CA PHE A 101 11.47 16.85 17.57
C PHE A 101 11.30 15.58 18.42
N LEU A 102 10.86 15.72 19.68
CA LEU A 102 10.43 14.58 20.49
C LEU A 102 8.94 14.34 20.32
N TYR A 103 8.56 13.10 20.01
CA TYR A 103 7.17 12.70 19.86
C TYR A 103 6.54 12.41 21.22
N ALA A 104 5.32 12.93 21.44
CA ALA A 104 4.46 12.41 22.50
C ALA A 104 3.85 11.04 22.11
N GLY A 105 3.20 10.38 23.06
CA GLY A 105 2.59 9.06 22.87
C GLY A 105 1.63 8.98 21.68
N GLY A 106 1.44 7.76 21.14
CA GLY A 106 0.61 7.49 19.95
C GLY A 106 1.40 7.12 18.69
N ILE A 107 2.73 7.10 18.74
CA ILE A 107 3.58 6.57 17.68
C ILE A 107 4.25 5.30 18.21
N ILE A 108 4.25 4.23 17.41
CA ILE A 108 5.00 3.01 17.69
C ILE A 108 6.11 2.89 16.65
N ALA A 109 7.35 2.71 17.09
CA ALA A 109 8.48 2.45 16.21
C ALA A 109 8.25 1.13 15.47
N GLY A 110 8.12 1.19 14.15
CA GLY A 110 8.08 -0.01 13.29
C GLY A 110 9.45 -0.67 13.18
N ASP A 111 9.51 -1.81 12.49
CA ASP A 111 10.73 -2.63 12.38
C ASP A 111 11.89 -1.94 11.63
N ASN A 112 11.57 -0.93 10.83
CA ASN A 112 12.55 -0.14 10.07
C ASN A 112 13.00 1.15 10.77
N ALA A 113 12.46 1.46 11.95
CA ALA A 113 12.84 2.66 12.67
C ALA A 113 14.29 2.56 13.15
N ALA A 114 15.01 3.69 13.13
CA ALA A 114 16.32 3.74 13.73
C ALA A 114 16.20 3.60 15.27
N ARG A 115 17.20 3.01 15.91
CA ARG A 115 17.18 2.76 17.35
C ARG A 115 18.51 3.07 17.98
N LEU A 116 18.51 3.73 19.14
CA LEU A 116 19.69 3.85 19.96
C LEU A 116 19.81 2.60 20.85
N LEU A 117 20.76 1.74 20.53
CA LEU A 117 21.06 0.51 21.25
C LEU A 117 21.98 0.78 22.46
N PRO A 118 22.03 -0.15 23.44
CA PRO A 118 23.02 -0.09 24.52
C PRO A 118 24.44 0.10 23.99
N GLY A 119 25.26 0.88 24.71
CA GLY A 119 26.62 1.21 24.29
C GLY A 119 26.73 2.39 23.32
N ASN A 120 25.70 3.26 23.26
CA ASN A 120 25.67 4.47 22.42
C ASN A 120 25.81 4.16 20.92
N ILE A 121 25.16 3.10 20.47
CA ILE A 121 25.16 2.65 19.08
C ILE A 121 23.84 3.03 18.43
N LEU A 122 23.88 3.88 17.42
CA LEU A 122 22.74 4.20 16.57
C LEU A 122 22.63 3.16 15.46
N SER A 123 21.60 2.32 15.53
CA SER A 123 21.28 1.32 14.51
C SER A 123 20.30 1.90 13.50
N ILE A 124 20.68 1.88 12.22
CA ILE A 124 19.86 2.34 11.11
C ILE A 124 19.59 1.12 10.23
N PRO A 125 18.46 0.40 10.44
CA PRO A 125 18.18 -0.85 9.74
C PRO A 125 17.71 -0.63 8.28
N ALA A 126 17.41 0.62 7.92
CA ALA A 126 16.87 0.98 6.62
C ALA A 126 17.18 2.45 6.26
N LEU A 127 18.29 2.69 5.57
CA LEU A 127 18.62 3.95 4.92
C LEU A 127 18.48 3.81 3.41
N THR A 128 17.63 4.62 2.78
CA THR A 128 17.54 4.68 1.33
C THR A 128 18.47 5.74 0.76
N ILE A 129 19.36 5.33 -0.15
CA ILE A 129 20.23 6.23 -0.94
C ILE A 129 20.05 5.88 -2.42
N GLY A 130 19.49 6.80 -3.21
CA GLY A 130 19.10 6.49 -4.58
C GLY A 130 18.10 5.33 -4.64
N ASN A 131 18.47 4.24 -5.33
CA ASN A 131 17.67 3.02 -5.46
C ASN A 131 18.11 1.90 -4.50
N GLU A 132 19.13 2.14 -3.68
CA GLU A 132 19.71 1.12 -2.81
C GLU A 132 19.29 1.36 -1.37
N ARG A 133 19.17 0.27 -0.61
CA ARG A 133 18.82 0.31 0.80
C ARG A 133 19.98 -0.25 1.62
N TYR A 134 20.46 0.57 2.55
CA TYR A 134 21.58 0.27 3.41
C TYR A 134 21.08 0.01 4.83
N ALA A 135 21.64 -0.98 5.50
CA ALA A 135 21.57 -1.11 6.95
C ALA A 135 22.98 -0.94 7.52
N PHE A 136 23.13 -0.20 8.61
CA PHE A 136 24.42 -0.03 9.28
C PHE A 136 24.25 0.49 10.71
N LYS A 137 25.34 0.48 11.46
CA LYS A 137 25.43 1.02 12.81
C LYS A 137 26.48 2.11 12.90
N LEU A 138 26.23 3.09 13.75
CA LEU A 138 27.16 4.17 14.09
C LEU A 138 27.38 4.22 15.60
N SER A 139 28.59 4.51 16.04
CA SER A 139 28.91 4.76 17.45
C SER A 139 29.02 6.26 17.71
N VAL A 140 28.62 6.71 18.91
CA VAL A 140 28.95 8.07 19.38
C VAL A 140 30.47 8.24 19.46
N VAL A 141 31.00 9.30 18.86
CA VAL A 141 32.44 9.65 18.83
C VAL A 141 32.74 11.04 19.41
N GLY A 142 31.71 11.80 19.77
CA GLY A 142 31.80 13.09 20.46
C GLY A 142 30.43 13.53 20.98
N ASP A 143 30.42 14.42 21.97
CA ASP A 143 29.24 14.73 22.80
C ASP A 143 28.79 16.20 22.75
N ASN A 144 29.57 17.13 22.17
CA ASN A 144 29.17 18.53 22.00
C ASN A 144 29.72 19.19 20.71
N PRO A 145 28.94 19.24 19.60
CA PRO A 145 27.66 18.58 19.41
C PRO A 145 27.81 17.05 19.40
N VAL A 146 26.72 16.33 19.67
CA VAL A 146 26.74 14.86 19.58
C VAL A 146 27.10 14.47 18.15
N THR A 147 28.18 13.71 18.01
CA THR A 147 28.66 13.22 16.72
C THR A 147 28.69 11.70 16.71
N PHE A 148 28.25 11.15 15.59
CA PHE A 148 28.28 9.72 15.32
C PHE A 148 29.32 9.43 14.22
N GLY A 149 30.02 8.30 14.36
CA GLY A 149 31.03 7.82 13.43
C GLY A 149 31.25 6.32 13.62
N LYS A 150 32.40 5.80 13.17
CA LYS A 150 32.73 4.36 13.22
C LYS A 150 31.61 3.50 12.61
N LEU A 151 31.51 3.59 11.29
CA LEU A 151 30.56 2.83 10.49
C LEU A 151 30.86 1.33 10.58
N THR A 152 29.90 0.53 11.04
CA THR A 152 29.98 -0.93 11.10
C THR A 152 28.71 -1.58 10.56
N ASP A 153 28.78 -2.88 10.26
CA ASP A 153 27.65 -3.70 9.80
C ASP A 153 26.94 -3.15 8.55
N ILE A 154 27.70 -2.62 7.57
CA ILE A 154 27.13 -2.12 6.32
C ILE A 154 26.60 -3.30 5.51
N VAL A 155 25.28 -3.42 5.44
CA VAL A 155 24.59 -4.38 4.59
C VAL A 155 23.89 -3.60 3.49
N VAL A 156 24.27 -3.85 2.24
CA VAL A 156 23.53 -3.33 1.08
C VAL A 156 22.46 -4.34 0.72
N THR A 157 21.23 -4.01 1.04
CA THR A 157 20.07 -4.67 0.47
C THR A 157 19.68 -3.87 -0.77
N ASN A 158 20.05 -4.34 -1.96
CA ASN A 158 19.34 -3.87 -3.14
C ASN A 158 17.89 -4.31 -2.93
N PRO A 159 16.89 -3.41 -2.94
CA PRO A 159 15.53 -3.87 -3.05
C PRO A 159 15.48 -4.65 -4.35
N THR A 160 15.42 -5.98 -4.25
CA THR A 160 14.88 -6.80 -5.32
C THR A 160 13.62 -6.06 -5.77
N PRO A 161 13.47 -5.70 -7.06
CA PRO A 161 12.26 -5.04 -7.51
C PRO A 161 11.11 -5.80 -6.89
N ALA A 162 10.33 -5.13 -6.05
CA ALA A 162 9.14 -5.75 -5.50
C ALA A 162 8.42 -6.36 -6.71
N PRO A 163 8.00 -7.64 -6.67
CA PRO A 163 7.24 -8.18 -7.78
C PRO A 163 6.15 -7.16 -8.05
N THR A 164 6.13 -6.61 -9.27
CA THR A 164 5.12 -5.64 -9.67
C THR A 164 3.81 -6.19 -9.16
N PRO A 165 3.11 -5.50 -8.23
CA PRO A 165 1.86 -6.04 -7.70
C PRO A 165 1.02 -6.35 -8.92
N THR A 166 0.67 -7.63 -9.10
CA THR A 166 -0.20 -8.05 -10.19
C THR A 166 -1.37 -7.08 -10.16
N PRO A 167 -1.58 -6.27 -11.22
CA PRO A 167 -2.63 -5.28 -11.19
C PRO A 167 -3.91 -6.00 -10.80
N LEU A 168 -4.57 -5.50 -9.74
CA LEU A 168 -5.82 -6.08 -9.29
C LEU A 168 -6.74 -6.22 -10.52
N PRO A 169 -7.38 -7.38 -10.74
CA PRO A 169 -8.21 -7.55 -11.91
C PRO A 169 -9.23 -6.41 -12.00
N THR A 170 -9.33 -5.77 -13.17
CA THR A 170 -10.29 -4.69 -13.41
C THR A 170 -11.70 -5.18 -13.14
N ALA A 171 -12.65 -4.26 -12.88
CA ALA A 171 -14.05 -4.63 -12.68
C ALA A 171 -14.60 -5.51 -13.83
N LEU A 172 -14.15 -5.27 -15.06
CA LEU A 172 -14.47 -6.08 -16.23
C LEU A 172 -13.86 -7.50 -16.15
N GLN A 173 -12.58 -7.62 -15.77
CA GLN A 173 -11.94 -8.94 -15.62
C GLN A 173 -12.60 -9.78 -14.53
N GLN A 174 -13.01 -9.16 -13.42
CA GLN A 174 -13.76 -9.84 -12.37
C GLN A 174 -15.15 -10.28 -12.85
N SER A 175 -15.80 -9.46 -13.68
CA SER A 175 -17.10 -9.78 -14.29
C SER A 175 -16.99 -10.96 -15.27
N ILE A 176 -15.97 -10.97 -16.13
CA ILE A 176 -15.69 -12.08 -17.06
C ILE A 176 -15.45 -13.39 -16.29
N ALA A 177 -14.65 -13.36 -15.22
CA ALA A 177 -14.35 -14.55 -14.42
C ALA A 177 -15.58 -15.14 -13.73
N ARG A 178 -16.49 -14.29 -13.21
CA ARG A 178 -17.78 -14.75 -12.66
C ARG A 178 -18.69 -15.29 -13.78
N GLY A 179 -18.69 -14.63 -14.93
CA GLY A 179 -19.47 -15.02 -16.10
C GLY A 179 -19.08 -16.38 -16.64
N GLU A 180 -17.79 -16.71 -16.65
CA GLU A 180 -17.28 -18.03 -17.03
C GLU A 180 -17.85 -19.13 -16.13
N GLN A 181 -17.79 -18.94 -14.81
CA GLN A 181 -18.33 -19.87 -13.83
C GLN A 181 -19.84 -20.08 -14.01
N GLN A 182 -20.59 -18.99 -14.16
CA GLN A 182 -22.04 -19.02 -14.35
C GLN A 182 -22.43 -19.67 -15.69
N TYR A 183 -21.69 -19.36 -16.77
CA TYR A 183 -21.90 -19.93 -18.09
C TYR A 183 -21.69 -21.44 -18.09
N GLY A 184 -20.61 -21.92 -17.47
CA GLY A 184 -20.35 -23.36 -17.32
C GLY A 184 -21.45 -24.10 -16.55
N GLN A 185 -22.06 -23.45 -15.56
CA GLN A 185 -23.10 -24.04 -14.72
C GLN A 185 -24.48 -24.06 -15.40
N GLN A 186 -24.82 -23.07 -16.23
CA GLN A 186 -26.19 -22.82 -16.64
C GLN A 186 -26.42 -22.73 -18.16
N CYS A 187 -25.35 -22.57 -18.96
CA CYS A 187 -25.47 -22.22 -20.38
C CYS A 187 -24.77 -23.24 -21.30
N ALA A 188 -23.62 -23.77 -20.88
CA ALA A 188 -22.77 -24.63 -21.70
C ALA A 188 -23.46 -25.93 -22.15
N GLU A 189 -24.43 -26.45 -21.41
CA GLU A 189 -25.17 -27.67 -21.79
C GLU A 189 -25.96 -27.50 -23.10
N CYS A 190 -26.45 -26.29 -23.39
CA CYS A 190 -27.19 -26.00 -24.62
C CYS A 190 -26.32 -25.29 -25.66
N HIS A 191 -25.54 -24.30 -25.21
CA HIS A 191 -24.76 -23.43 -26.10
C HIS A 191 -23.34 -23.93 -26.38
N GLY A 192 -22.94 -25.07 -25.81
CA GLY A 192 -21.59 -25.60 -25.95
C GLY A 192 -20.59 -24.90 -25.03
N ALA A 193 -19.47 -25.57 -24.75
CA ALA A 193 -18.46 -25.06 -23.80
C ALA A 193 -17.76 -23.80 -24.31
N THR A 194 -17.67 -23.65 -25.62
CA THR A 194 -17.05 -22.51 -26.32
C THR A 194 -18.05 -21.64 -27.06
N GLY A 195 -19.35 -21.82 -26.80
CA GLY A 195 -20.42 -21.09 -27.47
C GLY A 195 -20.75 -21.61 -28.87
N GLU A 196 -20.21 -22.77 -29.27
CA GLU A 196 -20.35 -23.38 -30.60
C GLU A 196 -21.80 -23.77 -30.98
N GLY A 197 -22.71 -23.71 -30.01
CA GLY A 197 -24.08 -24.15 -30.15
C GLY A 197 -24.22 -25.66 -29.98
N GLY A 198 -25.45 -26.11 -29.78
CA GLY A 198 -25.74 -27.50 -29.47
C GLY A 198 -27.21 -27.82 -29.44
N PHE A 199 -27.50 -29.10 -29.27
CA PHE A 199 -28.85 -29.60 -29.05
C PHE A 199 -28.87 -30.46 -27.79
N SER A 200 -29.60 -30.00 -26.77
CA SER A 200 -29.74 -30.72 -25.51
C SER A 200 -31.18 -30.62 -25.02
N GLN A 201 -31.69 -31.72 -24.44
CA GLN A 201 -33.05 -31.80 -23.89
C GLN A 201 -34.16 -31.32 -24.84
N GLY A 202 -34.00 -31.49 -26.16
CA GLY A 202 -34.97 -31.03 -27.17
C GLY A 202 -34.91 -29.53 -27.49
N LEU A 203 -33.95 -28.79 -26.93
CA LEU A 203 -33.74 -27.37 -27.14
C LEU A 203 -32.49 -27.13 -27.99
N PHE A 204 -32.58 -26.16 -28.89
CA PHE A 204 -31.46 -25.70 -29.69
C PHE A 204 -30.79 -24.50 -29.01
N GLY A 205 -29.51 -24.67 -28.65
CA GLY A 205 -28.64 -23.56 -28.28
C GLY A 205 -27.94 -23.04 -29.53
N PRO A 206 -28.26 -21.82 -30.02
CA PRO A 206 -27.55 -21.25 -31.15
C PRO A 206 -26.08 -20.95 -30.81
N LEU A 207 -25.27 -20.89 -31.87
CA LEU A 207 -23.91 -20.34 -31.84
C LEU A 207 -23.94 -18.92 -31.22
N LEU A 208 -23.07 -18.70 -30.24
CA LEU A 208 -22.93 -17.44 -29.53
C LEU A 208 -21.80 -16.60 -30.13
N GLY A 209 -21.82 -15.29 -29.87
CA GLY A 209 -20.78 -14.38 -30.38
C GLY A 209 -20.93 -13.97 -31.85
N VAL A 210 -22.00 -14.41 -32.52
CA VAL A 210 -22.32 -14.03 -33.91
C VAL A 210 -23.77 -13.57 -34.04
N GLY A 211 -24.05 -12.65 -34.97
CA GLY A 211 -25.41 -12.19 -35.27
C GLY A 211 -25.90 -11.03 -34.37
N PRO A 212 -27.22 -10.86 -34.18
CA PRO A 212 -27.81 -9.63 -33.63
C PRO A 212 -27.54 -9.39 -32.12
N PHE A 213 -26.80 -10.28 -31.45
CA PHE A 213 -26.46 -10.21 -30.04
C PHE A 213 -24.94 -10.10 -29.80
N ASP A 214 -24.23 -9.47 -30.73
CA ASP A 214 -22.78 -9.24 -30.71
C ASP A 214 -22.35 -8.00 -29.89
N THR A 215 -23.31 -7.32 -29.24
CA THR A 215 -23.04 -6.17 -28.35
C THR A 215 -23.62 -6.39 -26.97
N PHE A 216 -23.00 -5.78 -25.95
CA PHE A 216 -23.45 -5.90 -24.56
C PHE A 216 -24.89 -5.39 -24.38
N ALA A 217 -25.22 -4.27 -25.05
CA ALA A 217 -26.54 -3.67 -25.00
C ALA A 217 -27.65 -4.57 -25.59
N ALA A 218 -27.31 -5.41 -26.57
CA ALA A 218 -28.24 -6.38 -27.15
C ALA A 218 -28.28 -7.69 -26.35
N LEU A 219 -27.12 -8.22 -25.94
CA LEU A 219 -26.99 -9.54 -25.33
C LEU A 219 -27.47 -9.58 -23.87
N ARG A 220 -27.06 -8.62 -23.04
CA ARG A 220 -27.38 -8.64 -21.59
C ARG A 220 -28.89 -8.67 -21.33
N PRO A 221 -29.74 -7.84 -21.97
CA PRO A 221 -31.19 -7.92 -21.78
C PRO A 221 -31.78 -9.26 -22.24
N LYS A 222 -31.25 -9.85 -23.32
CA LYS A 222 -31.70 -11.14 -23.82
C LYS A 222 -31.47 -12.25 -22.78
N ILE A 223 -30.30 -12.26 -22.15
CA ILE A 223 -29.97 -13.21 -21.08
C ILE A 223 -30.89 -12.97 -19.89
N ASP A 224 -30.90 -11.76 -19.36
CA ASP A 224 -31.63 -11.35 -18.15
C ASP A 224 -33.14 -11.65 -18.17
N GLN A 225 -33.74 -11.55 -19.36
CA GLN A 225 -35.19 -11.69 -19.54
C GLN A 225 -35.62 -13.11 -19.90
N SER A 226 -34.78 -13.88 -20.61
CA SER A 226 -35.23 -15.09 -21.27
C SER A 226 -34.28 -16.28 -21.22
N MET A 227 -33.12 -16.16 -20.56
CA MET A 227 -32.17 -17.28 -20.41
C MET A 227 -31.86 -17.54 -18.93
N PRO A 228 -31.68 -18.81 -18.53
CA PRO A 228 -31.98 -20.03 -19.29
C PRO A 228 -33.48 -20.17 -19.65
N PRO A 229 -33.85 -20.77 -20.81
CA PRO A 229 -35.21 -20.68 -21.36
C PRO A 229 -36.29 -21.32 -20.48
N GLN A 230 -35.93 -22.31 -19.67
CA GLN A 230 -36.85 -22.95 -18.72
C GLN A 230 -36.84 -22.30 -17.33
N SER A 231 -35.81 -21.49 -17.02
CA SER A 231 -35.65 -20.84 -15.72
C SER A 231 -34.97 -19.47 -15.84
N PRO A 232 -35.59 -18.46 -16.49
CA PRO A 232 -34.93 -17.17 -16.73
C PRO A 232 -34.54 -16.45 -15.43
N ALA A 233 -35.23 -16.70 -14.33
CA ALA A 233 -34.91 -16.12 -13.03
C ALA A 233 -33.56 -16.60 -12.45
N SER A 234 -33.03 -17.74 -12.90
CA SER A 234 -31.78 -18.32 -12.40
C SER A 234 -30.52 -17.55 -12.82
N CYS A 235 -30.58 -16.80 -13.92
CA CYS A 235 -29.52 -15.89 -14.35
C CYS A 235 -30.02 -14.47 -14.60
N ARG A 236 -30.84 -13.96 -13.68
CA ARG A 236 -31.30 -12.58 -13.68
C ARG A 236 -30.40 -11.71 -12.81
N ASP A 237 -30.17 -10.47 -13.23
CA ASP A 237 -29.53 -9.46 -12.39
C ASP A 237 -30.51 -8.96 -11.31
N SER A 238 -29.97 -8.67 -10.13
CA SER A 238 -30.72 -8.15 -8.99
C SER A 238 -29.81 -7.27 -8.14
N ALA A 239 -30.30 -6.82 -6.98
CA ALA A 239 -29.45 -6.12 -6.02
C ALA A 239 -28.26 -6.96 -5.52
N THR A 240 -28.33 -8.29 -5.65
CA THR A 240 -27.31 -9.23 -5.13
C THR A 240 -26.74 -10.17 -6.20
N SER A 241 -27.23 -10.10 -7.44
CA SER A 241 -26.80 -10.93 -8.56
C SER A 241 -26.45 -10.07 -9.76
N THR A 242 -25.35 -10.40 -10.43
CA THR A 242 -24.95 -9.77 -11.70
C THR A 242 -24.82 -10.82 -12.81
N CYS A 243 -25.57 -11.93 -12.71
CA CYS A 243 -25.42 -13.08 -13.60
C CYS A 243 -25.55 -12.74 -15.09
N ALA A 244 -26.59 -12.00 -15.48
CA ALA A 244 -26.79 -11.66 -16.89
C ALA A 244 -25.69 -10.71 -17.40
N THR A 245 -25.26 -9.79 -16.55
CA THR A 245 -24.16 -8.86 -16.84
C THR A 245 -22.82 -9.59 -16.98
N ASP A 246 -22.50 -10.48 -16.05
CA ASP A 246 -21.26 -11.24 -16.00
C ASP A 246 -21.16 -12.22 -17.19
N VAL A 247 -22.22 -12.98 -17.46
CA VAL A 247 -22.28 -13.92 -18.59
C VAL A 247 -22.20 -13.19 -19.94
N ALA A 248 -22.87 -12.04 -20.09
CA ALA A 248 -22.75 -11.22 -21.30
C ALA A 248 -21.32 -10.72 -21.52
N ASN A 249 -20.65 -10.26 -20.46
CA ASN A 249 -19.25 -9.85 -20.53
C ASN A 249 -18.33 -11.02 -20.89
N TYR A 250 -18.57 -12.20 -20.32
CA TYR A 250 -17.81 -13.40 -20.67
C TYR A 250 -17.96 -13.76 -22.15
N ILE A 251 -19.19 -13.93 -22.64
CA ILE A 251 -19.47 -14.29 -24.04
C ILE A 251 -18.80 -13.32 -25.02
N LEU A 252 -18.98 -12.01 -24.80
CA LEU A 252 -18.48 -10.98 -25.73
C LEU A 252 -16.97 -10.80 -25.71
N ASN A 253 -16.29 -11.24 -24.65
CA ASN A 253 -14.84 -11.09 -24.53
C ASN A 253 -14.08 -12.40 -24.80
N VAL A 254 -14.75 -13.56 -24.72
CA VAL A 254 -14.11 -14.88 -24.86
C VAL A 254 -14.52 -15.61 -26.13
N PHE A 255 -15.80 -15.57 -26.53
CA PHE A 255 -16.31 -16.34 -27.70
C PHE A 255 -16.26 -15.55 -29.01
N LYS A 256 -15.29 -14.65 -29.17
CA LYS A 256 -15.16 -13.85 -30.40
C LYS A 256 -14.81 -14.76 -31.58
N HIS A 257 -15.71 -14.81 -32.56
CA HIS A 257 -15.52 -15.39 -33.88
C HIS A 257 -15.33 -14.30 -34.93
#